data_AF-A0A2N1P4L3-F1
#
_entry.id   AF-A0A2N1P4L3-F1
#
_cell.length_a   1.000
_cell.length_b   1.000
_cell.length_c   1.000
_cell.angle_alpha   90.00
_cell.angle_beta   90.00
_cell.angle_gamma   90.00
#
_symmetry.space_group_name_H-M   'P 1'
#
loop_
_entity.id
_entity.type
_entity.pdbx_description
1 polymer ?
#
loop_
_entity_poly.entity_id
_entity_poly.type
_entity_poly.pdbx_seq_one_letter_code
_entity_poly.pdbx_strand_id
1 'polypeptide(L)' 'MIKIRFTLTMHDVVVNGENVGTLIVDWLADTDYEEVAAVSRAWLDSREDFAYQLTGIKDFSDLTLQMAHA' A
#
# COMPACT_ATOMS: atom_id res chain seq x y z
N MET A 1 18.95 7.89 -9.71
CA MET A 1 18.29 7.33 -8.53
C MET A 1 17.81 8.47 -7.67
N ILE A 2 16.52 8.45 -7.37
CA ILE A 2 15.83 9.38 -6.48
C ILE A 2 15.39 8.62 -5.24
N LYS A 3 15.31 9.32 -4.12
CA LYS A 3 14.83 8.75 -2.87
C LYS A 3 13.37 9.11 -2.69
N ILE A 4 12.52 8.09 -2.61
CA ILE A 4 11.08 8.26 -2.51
C ILE A 4 10.59 7.57 -1.26
N ARG A 5 9.68 8.25 -0.57
CA ARG A 5 8.88 7.69 0.51
C ARG A 5 7.55 7.23 -0.03
N PHE A 6 7.22 5.98 0.26
CA PHE A 6 5.94 5.39 -0.03
C PHE A 6 5.19 5.17 1.29
N THR A 7 3.99 5.73 1.37
CA THR A 7 3.07 5.48 2.49
C THR A 7 1.85 4.77 1.96
N LEU A 8 1.56 3.63 2.56
CA LEU A 8 0.36 2.83 2.36
C LEU A 8 -0.52 2.93 3.60
N THR A 9 -1.70 3.52 3.45
CA THR A 9 -2.70 3.57 4.52
C THR A 9 -3.87 2.67 4.16
N MET A 10 -4.19 1.75 5.07
CA MET A 10 -5.33 0.84 5.01
C MET A 10 -6.28 1.16 6.16
N HIS A 11 -7.53 1.50 5.82
CA HIS A 11 -8.59 1.75 6.79
C HIS A 11 -9.46 0.52 7.02
N ASP A 12 -10.10 0.45 8.20
CA ASP A 12 -11.06 -0.60 8.59
C ASP A 12 -10.54 -2.03 8.48
N VAL A 13 -9.24 -2.22 8.73
CA VAL A 13 -8.60 -3.53 8.57
C VAL A 13 -9.15 -4.52 9.59
N VAL A 14 -9.69 -5.63 9.11
CA VAL A 14 -10.11 -6.76 9.92
C VAL A 14 -9.06 -7.86 9.80
N VAL A 15 -8.50 -8.35 10.91
CA VAL A 15 -7.57 -9.51 10.95
C VAL A 15 -8.20 -10.61 11.81
N ASN A 16 -8.33 -11.82 11.26
CA ASN A 16 -8.93 -12.96 11.97
C ASN A 16 -10.35 -12.69 12.53
N GLY A 17 -11.11 -11.79 11.89
CA GLY A 17 -12.45 -11.40 12.33
C GLY A 17 -12.47 -10.29 13.39
N GLU A 18 -11.31 -9.81 13.83
CA GLU A 18 -11.18 -8.66 14.73
C GLU A 18 -10.80 -7.41 13.95
N ASN A 19 -11.50 -6.30 14.18
CA ASN A 19 -11.14 -5.02 13.58
C ASN A 19 -9.93 -4.44 14.31
N VAL A 20 -8.80 -4.30 13.60
CA VAL A 20 -7.55 -3.75 14.12
C VAL A 20 -7.37 -2.26 13.80
N GLY A 21 -8.37 -1.63 13.17
CA GLY A 21 -8.42 -0.21 12.88
C GLY A 21 -7.68 0.16 11.62
N THR A 22 -6.74 1.11 11.72
CA THR A 22 -5.96 1.62 10.59
C THR A 22 -4.54 1.09 10.63
N LEU A 23 -4.10 0.49 9.54
CA LEU A 23 -2.70 0.10 9.33
C LEU A 23 -2.02 1.11 8.41
N ILE A 24 -0.83 1.57 8.83
CA ILE A 24 0.01 2.46 8.05
C ILE A 24 1.35 1.75 7.84
N VAL A 25 1.68 1.47 6.58
CA VAL A 25 2.98 0.93 6.17
C VAL A 25 3.74 2.04 5.46
N ASP A 26 4.94 2.34 5.96
CA ASP A 26 5.74 3.45 5.48
C ASP A 26 7.17 2.99 5.22
N TRP A 27 7.68 3.23 4.01
CA TRP A 27 9.02 2.82 3.64
C TRP A 27 9.70 3.82 2.69
N LEU A 28 11.04 3.80 2.73
CA LEU A 28 11.89 4.58 1.84
C LEU A 28 12.52 3.64 0.82
N ALA A 29 12.56 4.04 -0.44
CA ALA A 29 13.26 3.34 -1.50
C ALA A 29 14.14 4.30 -2.31
N ASP A 30 15.30 3.80 -2.70
CA ASP A 30 16.13 4.42 -3.73
C ASP A 30 15.76 3.78 -5.07
N THR A 31 15.14 4.53 -5.97
CA THR A 31 14.51 4.03 -7.21
C THR A 31 14.66 5.06 -8.34
N ASP A 32 14.06 4.84 -9.50
CA ASP A 32 13.94 5.83 -10.58
C ASP A 32 12.49 6.15 -10.95
N TYR A 33 12.28 7.16 -11.80
CA TYR A 33 10.94 7.60 -12.18
C TYR A 33 10.14 6.55 -12.97
N GLU A 34 10.79 5.70 -13.76
CA GLU A 34 10.11 4.67 -14.55
C GLU A 34 9.61 3.55 -13.63
N GLU A 35 10.44 3.13 -12.69
CA GLU A 35 10.09 2.17 -11.63
C GLU A 35 8.94 2.67 -10.76
N VAL A 36 8.96 3.95 -10.36
CA VAL A 36 7.88 4.56 -9.58
C VAL A 36 6.55 4.52 -10.33
N ALA A 37 6.58 4.83 -11.63
CA ALA A 37 5.40 4.77 -12.48
C ALA A 37 4.90 3.33 -12.65
N ALA A 38 5.81 2.36 -12.73
CA ALA A 38 5.47 0.94 -12.80
C ALA A 38 4.85 0.42 -11.50
N VAL A 39 5.42 0.77 -10.34
CA VAL A 39 4.87 0.42 -9.01
C VAL A 39 3.49 1.03 -8.81
N SER A 40 3.30 2.29 -9.21
CA SER A 40 2.00 2.96 -9.12
C SER A 40 0.93 2.27 -9.98
N ARG A 41 1.28 1.85 -11.20
CA ARG A 41 0.38 1.08 -12.08
C ARG A 41 0.07 -0.30 -11.51
N ALA A 42 1.12 -1.03 -11.12
CA ALA A 42 0.98 -2.36 -10.52
C ALA A 42 0.10 -2.31 -9.27
N TRP A 43 0.25 -1.28 -8.44
CA TRP A 43 -0.58 -1.06 -7.25
C TRP A 43 -2.06 -0.85 -7.56
N LEU A 44 -2.38 -0.06 -8.59
CA LEU A 44 -3.76 0.16 -9.03
C LEU A 44 -4.39 -1.12 -9.55
N ASP A 45 -3.63 -1.91 -10.32
CA ASP A 45 -4.10 -3.16 -10.92
C ASP A 45 -4.20 -4.29 -9.88
N SER A 46 -3.34 -4.29 -8.86
CA SER A 46 -3.28 -5.36 -7.84
C SER A 46 -4.14 -5.12 -6.61
N ARG A 47 -4.99 -4.07 -6.57
CA ARG A 47 -5.81 -3.76 -5.38
C ARG A 47 -6.66 -4.93 -4.92
N GLU A 48 -7.21 -5.70 -5.86
CA GLU A 48 -8.04 -6.88 -5.56
C GLU A 48 -7.20 -8.09 -5.12
N ASP A 49 -6.00 -8.26 -5.67
CA ASP A 49 -5.11 -9.39 -5.36
C ASP A 49 -4.35 -9.21 -4.05
N PHE A 50 -3.93 -7.98 -3.73
CA PHE A 50 -3.23 -7.66 -2.48
C PHE A 50 -4.11 -7.94 -1.25
N ALA A 51 -5.41 -7.65 -1.37
CA ALA A 51 -6.44 -8.04 -0.41
C ALA A 51 -6.45 -9.55 -0.14
N TYR A 52 -6.37 -10.33 -1.22
CA TYR A 52 -6.53 -11.77 -1.19
C TYR A 52 -5.30 -12.49 -0.63
N GLN A 53 -4.10 -11.96 -0.88
CA GLN A 53 -2.84 -12.57 -0.44
C GLN A 53 -2.48 -12.25 1.02
N LEU A 54 -3.02 -11.16 1.59
CA LEU A 54 -2.90 -10.86 3.02
C LEU A 54 -3.92 -11.69 3.80
N THR A 55 -3.65 -12.99 3.98
CA THR A 55 -4.47 -13.88 4.82
C THR A 55 -4.75 -13.23 6.17
N GLY A 56 -6.01 -12.83 6.37
CA GLY A 56 -6.44 -12.13 7.57
C GLY A 56 -7.22 -10.87 7.24
N ILE A 57 -6.79 -10.08 6.25
CA ILE A 57 -7.39 -8.80 5.84
C ILE A 57 -8.62 -9.06 4.98
N LYS A 58 -9.80 -8.95 5.57
CA LYS A 58 -11.06 -9.27 4.89
C LYS A 58 -11.84 -8.06 4.37
N ASP A 59 -11.56 -6.88 4.93
CA ASP A 59 -12.26 -5.65 4.61
C ASP A 59 -11.28 -4.50 4.75
N PHE A 60 -11.23 -3.63 3.75
CA PHE A 60 -10.60 -2.32 3.84
C PHE A 60 -11.38 -1.35 2.94
N SER A 61 -11.72 -0.20 3.49
CA SER A 61 -12.57 0.79 2.81
C SER A 61 -11.78 1.64 1.82
N ASP A 62 -10.61 2.11 2.24
CA ASP A 62 -9.75 2.99 1.44
C ASP A 62 -8.28 2.59 1.51
N LEU A 63 -7.65 2.59 0.33
CA LEU A 63 -6.24 2.32 0.11
C LEU A 63 -5.61 3.49 -0.63
N THR A 64 -4.63 4.14 0.00
CA THR A 64 -3.94 5.30 -0.60
C THR A 64 -2.43 5.05 -0.62
N LEU A 65 -1.82 5.33 -1.78
CA LEU A 65 -0.37 5.37 -1.95
C LEU A 65 0.04 6.83 -2.12
N GLN A 66 0.83 7.36 -1.19
CA GLN A 66 1.39 8.70 -1.28
C GLN A 66 2.88 8.64 -1.59
N MET A 67 3.30 9.43 -2.56
CA MET A 67 4.70 9.61 -2.91
C MET A 67 5.17 10.97 -2.41
N ALA A 68 6.22 10.98 -1.61
CA ALA A 68 6.93 12.19 -1.24
C ALA A 68 8.40 12.06 -1.67
N HIS A 69 8.92 13.13 -2.28
CA HIS A 69 10.36 13.24 -2.55
C HIS A 69 11.08 13.47 -1.22
N ALA A 70 11.98 12.57 -0.85
CA ALA A 70 12.73 12.61 0.40
C ALA A 70 14.09 13.30 0.24
#